data_AF-A0A845E7S2-F1
#
_entry.id   AF-A0A845E7S2-F1
#
_cell.length_a   1.000
_cell.length_b   1.000
_cell.length_c   1.000
_cell.angle_alpha   90.00
_cell.angle_beta   90.00
_cell.angle_gamma   90.00
#
_symmetry.space_group_name_H-M   'P 1'
#
loop_
_entity.id
_entity.type
_entity.pdbx_description
1 polymer ?
#
loop_
_entity_poly.entity_id
_entity_poly.type
_entity_poly.pdbx_seq_one_letter_code
_entity_poly.pdbx_strand_id
1 'polypeptide(L)'
;LSRDYRDEDLETAGLRIFTTLDPRLQATAESRASGMMAALEQGQEAGTLEGAVVITGRESGEVEALVGGRDTRFPGFNRAMNASRPIGSLVKPATYLTALEKPARYTLISPLKDESFRLEFDNGDTWSPANFSGESHGQVPLHRALSHSYNQASVRLGLNLGVPAVTETLQRLGMED
;
A
#
# COMPACT_ATOMS: atom_id res chain seq x y z
N LEU A 1 6.25 -3.94 -23.71
CA LEU A 1 6.55 -4.45 -25.06
C LEU A 1 7.04 -3.35 -25.98
N SER A 2 6.35 -2.20 -26.09
CA SER A 2 6.80 -1.04 -26.89
C SER A 2 8.16 -0.45 -26.48
N ARG A 3 8.63 -0.74 -25.25
CA ARG A 3 10.02 -0.43 -24.83
C ARG A 3 11.06 -1.28 -25.58
N ASP A 4 10.72 -2.54 -25.88
CA ASP A 4 11.66 -3.57 -26.34
C ASP A 4 11.42 -3.96 -27.81
N TYR A 5 10.26 -3.63 -28.38
CA TYR A 5 9.85 -3.89 -29.76
C TYR A 5 9.25 -2.63 -30.37
N ARG A 6 9.43 -2.44 -31.68
CA ARG A 6 8.73 -1.39 -32.43
C ARG A 6 7.27 -1.77 -32.60
N ASP A 7 6.38 -0.79 -32.58
CA ASP A 7 4.93 -1.04 -32.67
C ASP A 7 4.54 -1.78 -33.97
N GLU A 8 5.21 -1.47 -35.08
CA GLU A 8 5.03 -2.15 -36.38
C GLU A 8 5.28 -3.67 -36.30
N ASP A 9 6.29 -4.08 -35.53
CA ASP A 9 6.65 -5.50 -35.36
C ASP A 9 5.61 -6.24 -34.49
N LEU A 10 4.96 -5.54 -33.54
CA LEU A 10 3.90 -6.10 -32.69
C LEU A 10 2.61 -6.38 -33.49
N GLU A 11 2.35 -5.60 -34.54
CA GLU A 11 1.14 -5.74 -35.36
C GLU A 11 1.31 -6.69 -36.56
N THR A 12 2.51 -6.73 -37.17
CA THR A 12 2.68 -7.35 -38.50
C THR A 12 3.50 -8.64 -38.52
N ALA A 13 4.31 -8.92 -37.50
CA ALA A 13 5.27 -10.02 -37.52
C ALA A 13 4.71 -11.38 -37.05
N GLY A 14 3.42 -11.46 -36.68
CA GLY A 14 2.78 -12.71 -36.24
C GLY A 14 3.36 -13.26 -34.94
N LEU A 15 3.78 -12.37 -34.03
CA LEU A 15 4.45 -12.74 -32.77
C LEU A 15 3.52 -13.57 -31.87
N ARG A 16 4.13 -14.50 -31.12
CA ARG A 16 3.47 -15.20 -30.03
C ARG A 16 3.95 -14.62 -28.71
N ILE A 17 3.06 -13.92 -28.02
CA ILE A 17 3.35 -13.28 -26.74
C ILE A 17 2.92 -14.22 -25.62
N PHE A 18 3.88 -14.67 -24.82
CA PHE A 18 3.63 -15.42 -23.60
C PHE A 18 3.78 -14.47 -22.42
N THR A 19 2.76 -14.42 -21.57
CA THR A 19 2.72 -13.56 -20.38
C THR A 19 2.64 -14.43 -19.13
N THR A 20 2.79 -13.77 -17.98
CA THR A 20 2.66 -14.38 -16.65
C THR A 20 1.20 -14.41 -16.16
N LEU A 21 0.26 -13.92 -16.98
CA LEU A 21 -1.15 -13.85 -16.64
C LEU A 21 -1.69 -15.26 -16.36
N ASP A 22 -2.27 -15.45 -15.19
CA ASP A 22 -3.10 -16.63 -14.90
C ASP A 22 -4.56 -16.31 -15.24
N PRO A 23 -5.14 -16.92 -16.30
CA PRO A 23 -6.51 -16.61 -16.71
C PRO A 23 -7.57 -16.96 -15.67
N ARG A 24 -7.33 -17.97 -14.82
CA ARG A 24 -8.27 -18.38 -13.77
C ARG A 24 -8.23 -17.40 -12.61
N LEU A 25 -7.03 -16.96 -12.24
CA LEU A 25 -6.85 -15.96 -11.20
C LEU A 25 -7.42 -14.62 -11.64
N GLN A 26 -7.17 -14.21 -12.88
CA GLN A 26 -7.74 -12.99 -13.48
C GLN A 26 -9.27 -13.00 -13.41
N ALA A 27 -9.92 -14.05 -13.92
CA ALA A 27 -11.39 -14.16 -13.87
C ALA A 27 -11.94 -14.13 -12.43
N THR A 28 -11.21 -14.71 -11.48
CA THR A 28 -11.58 -14.67 -10.06
C THR A 28 -11.44 -13.26 -9.48
N ALA A 29 -10.32 -12.58 -9.75
CA ALA A 29 -10.08 -11.22 -9.29
C ALA A 29 -11.14 -10.25 -9.80
N GLU A 30 -11.49 -10.33 -11.10
CA GLU A 30 -12.55 -9.53 -11.71
C GLU A 30 -13.90 -9.75 -11.03
N SER A 31 -14.35 -11.01 -10.94
CA SER A 31 -15.63 -11.35 -10.32
C SER A 31 -15.72 -10.90 -8.85
N ARG A 32 -14.64 -11.06 -8.08
CA ARG A 32 -14.59 -10.67 -6.67
C ARG A 32 -14.53 -9.16 -6.48
N ALA A 33 -13.76 -8.45 -7.30
CA ALA A 33 -13.68 -7.00 -7.24
C ALA A 33 -15.03 -6.36 -7.55
N SER A 34 -15.66 -6.73 -8.67
CA SER A 34 -16.97 -6.19 -9.06
C SER A 34 -18.06 -6.55 -8.05
N GLY A 35 -18.06 -7.79 -7.54
CA GLY A 35 -19.01 -8.23 -6.51
C GLY A 35 -18.86 -7.49 -5.18
N MET A 36 -17.61 -7.26 -4.73
CA MET A 36 -17.33 -6.50 -3.51
C MET A 36 -17.77 -5.04 -3.64
N MET A 37 -17.47 -4.38 -4.77
CA MET A 37 -17.90 -3.00 -4.98
C MET A 37 -19.43 -2.88 -4.98
N ALA A 38 -20.14 -3.79 -5.65
CA ALA A 38 -21.60 -3.81 -5.62
C ALA A 38 -22.17 -4.05 -4.20
N ALA A 39 -21.50 -4.85 -3.38
CA ALA A 39 -21.89 -5.08 -1.99
C ALA A 39 -21.64 -3.84 -1.10
N LEU A 40 -20.53 -3.13 -1.29
CA LEU A 40 -20.20 -1.92 -0.54
C LEU A 40 -21.10 -0.74 -0.90
N GLU A 41 -21.66 -0.73 -2.10
CA GLU A 41 -22.64 0.27 -2.55
C GLU A 41 -24.06 0.02 -2.02
N GLN A 42 -24.30 -1.04 -1.23
CA GLN A 42 -25.62 -1.24 -0.62
C GLN A 42 -25.97 -0.07 0.31
N GLY A 43 -26.99 0.70 -0.07
CA GLY A 43 -27.39 1.92 0.64
C GLY A 43 -26.72 3.20 0.16
N GLN A 44 -25.96 3.14 -0.94
CA GLN A 44 -25.42 4.30 -1.65
C GLN A 44 -25.81 4.26 -3.14
N GLU A 45 -25.44 5.31 -3.88
CA GLU A 45 -25.64 5.35 -5.33
C GLU A 45 -24.77 4.28 -6.02
N ALA A 46 -25.42 3.37 -6.73
CA ALA A 46 -24.75 2.28 -7.41
C ALA A 46 -23.90 2.77 -8.59
N GLY A 47 -22.74 2.15 -8.80
CA GLY A 47 -21.85 2.46 -9.92
C GLY A 47 -20.89 3.62 -9.66
N THR A 48 -20.83 4.15 -8.45
CA THR A 48 -19.94 5.27 -8.07
C THR A 48 -18.62 4.80 -7.47
N LEU A 49 -18.61 3.61 -6.85
CA LEU A 49 -17.43 3.03 -6.23
C LEU A 49 -16.55 2.32 -7.26
N GLU A 50 -15.27 2.58 -7.15
CA GLU A 50 -14.21 2.05 -8.00
C GLU A 50 -13.13 1.36 -7.16
N GLY A 51 -12.39 0.46 -7.80
CA GLY A 51 -11.38 -0.35 -7.15
C GLY A 51 -10.32 -0.82 -8.13
N ALA A 52 -9.22 -1.30 -7.57
CA ALA A 52 -8.13 -1.89 -8.32
C ALA A 52 -7.59 -3.10 -7.56
N VAL A 53 -7.09 -4.09 -8.30
CA VAL A 53 -6.45 -5.28 -7.75
C VAL A 53 -5.18 -5.56 -8.55
N VAL A 54 -4.09 -5.86 -7.85
CA VAL A 54 -2.86 -6.40 -8.45
C VAL A 54 -2.52 -7.64 -7.65
N ILE A 55 -2.30 -8.76 -8.34
CA ILE A 55 -1.84 -10.01 -7.72
C ILE A 55 -0.50 -10.38 -8.36
N THR A 56 0.48 -10.63 -7.50
CA THR A 56 1.83 -10.99 -7.91
C THR A 56 2.27 -12.31 -7.31
N GLY A 57 3.10 -13.04 -8.05
CA GLY A 57 3.79 -14.21 -7.55
C GLY A 57 4.76 -13.80 -6.44
N ARG A 58 4.64 -14.42 -5.26
CA ARG A 58 5.44 -14.06 -4.08
C ARG A 58 6.95 -14.18 -4.31
N GLU A 59 7.36 -15.22 -5.04
CA GLU A 59 8.78 -15.52 -5.28
C GLU A 59 9.33 -14.82 -6.53
N SER A 60 8.53 -14.78 -7.60
CA SER A 60 8.97 -14.23 -8.89
C SER A 60 8.73 -12.73 -9.04
N GLY A 61 7.78 -12.16 -8.28
CA GLY A 61 7.30 -10.78 -8.46
C GLY A 61 6.49 -10.58 -9.75
N GLU A 62 6.19 -11.65 -10.49
CA GLU A 62 5.45 -11.60 -11.75
C GLU A 62 4.00 -11.18 -11.50
N VAL A 63 3.43 -10.36 -12.39
CA VAL A 63 2.02 -9.97 -12.32
C VAL A 63 1.17 -11.10 -12.89
N GLU A 64 0.38 -11.74 -12.04
CA GLU A 64 -0.46 -12.90 -12.39
C GLU A 64 -1.90 -12.48 -12.68
N ALA A 65 -2.38 -11.40 -12.07
CA ALA A 65 -3.69 -10.81 -12.35
C ALA A 65 -3.69 -9.30 -12.08
N LEU A 66 -4.48 -8.56 -12.84
CA LEU A 66 -4.61 -7.11 -12.73
C LEU A 66 -6.03 -6.65 -13.08
N VAL A 67 -6.66 -5.92 -12.16
CA VAL A 67 -7.98 -5.30 -12.34
C VAL A 67 -7.82 -3.79 -12.20
N GLY A 68 -8.09 -3.05 -13.26
CA GLY A 68 -7.90 -1.59 -13.32
C GLY A 68 -9.12 -0.75 -12.94
N GLY A 69 -10.28 -1.36 -12.69
CA GLY A 69 -11.52 -0.65 -12.42
C GLY A 69 -12.71 -1.58 -12.26
N ARG A 70 -13.87 -0.99 -11.99
CA ARG A 70 -15.16 -1.68 -11.86
C ARG A 70 -15.57 -2.43 -13.12
N ASP A 71 -15.49 -1.75 -14.27
CA ASP A 71 -15.70 -2.37 -15.58
C ASP A 71 -14.39 -2.95 -16.09
N THR A 72 -14.22 -4.25 -15.87
CA THR A 72 -12.97 -4.97 -16.14
C THR A 72 -12.67 -5.12 -17.64
N ARG A 73 -13.67 -4.87 -18.49
CA ARG A 73 -13.56 -4.97 -19.95
C ARG A 73 -13.42 -3.60 -20.62
N PHE A 74 -13.50 -2.51 -19.85
CA PHE A 74 -13.39 -1.16 -20.38
C PHE A 74 -11.91 -0.77 -20.56
N PRO A 75 -11.45 -0.48 -21.79
CA PRO A 75 -10.05 -0.14 -22.07
C PRO A 75 -9.69 1.32 -21.71
N GLY A 76 -10.19 1.81 -20.58
CA GLY A 76 -9.99 3.19 -20.13
C GLY A 76 -8.91 3.34 -19.07
N PHE A 77 -9.18 4.21 -18.08
CA PHE A 77 -8.24 4.52 -17.02
C PHE A 77 -7.96 3.31 -16.12
N ASN A 78 -6.71 2.82 -16.13
CA ASN A 78 -6.30 1.68 -15.34
C ASN A 78 -5.80 2.13 -13.95
N ARG A 79 -6.66 2.02 -12.94
CA ARG A 79 -6.36 2.46 -11.56
C ARG A 79 -5.22 1.67 -10.91
N ALA A 80 -5.01 0.41 -11.31
CA ALA A 80 -3.90 -0.39 -10.79
C ALA A 80 -2.54 0.15 -11.20
N MET A 81 -2.47 0.84 -12.35
CA MET A 81 -1.22 1.35 -12.92
C MET A 81 -1.10 2.88 -12.84
N ASN A 82 -2.22 3.60 -12.86
CA ASN A 82 -2.24 5.04 -13.10
C ASN A 82 -2.80 5.86 -11.94
N ALA A 83 -3.48 5.26 -10.96
CA ALA A 83 -4.03 6.01 -9.84
C ALA A 83 -2.97 6.22 -8.75
N SER A 84 -2.62 7.49 -8.50
CA SER A 84 -1.85 7.86 -7.31
C SER A 84 -2.81 8.19 -6.15
N ARG A 85 -2.61 7.54 -5.00
CA ARG A 85 -3.45 7.69 -3.80
C ARG A 85 -2.61 7.67 -2.53
N PRO A 86 -2.99 8.41 -1.48
CA PRO A 86 -2.38 8.25 -0.17
C PRO A 86 -2.50 6.80 0.31
N ILE A 87 -1.37 6.18 0.65
CA ILE A 87 -1.32 4.77 1.09
C ILE A 87 -1.78 4.59 2.56
N GLY A 88 -1.85 5.68 3.32
CA GLY A 88 -2.28 5.67 4.72
C GLY A 88 -1.42 4.75 5.59
N SER A 89 -2.07 3.90 6.39
CA SER A 89 -1.38 3.00 7.33
C SER A 89 -0.51 1.93 6.67
N LEU A 90 -0.58 1.74 5.34
CA LEU A 90 0.29 0.82 4.61
C LEU A 90 1.78 1.21 4.68
N VAL A 91 2.10 2.44 5.08
CA VAL A 91 3.50 2.88 5.32
C VAL A 91 4.10 2.27 6.60
N LYS A 92 3.28 1.88 7.57
CA LYS A 92 3.75 1.46 8.90
C LYS A 92 4.73 0.28 8.84
N PRO A 93 4.49 -0.82 8.09
CA PRO A 93 5.47 -1.90 7.97
C PRO A 93 6.90 -1.43 7.65
N ALA A 94 7.07 -0.44 6.76
CA ALA A 94 8.40 0.11 6.45
C ALA A 94 9.04 0.82 7.66
N THR A 95 8.26 1.62 8.41
CA THR A 95 8.72 2.25 9.65
C THR A 95 9.17 1.21 10.69
N TYR A 96 8.43 0.12 10.85
CA TYR A 96 8.76 -0.93 11.82
C TYR A 96 9.92 -1.80 11.35
N LEU A 97 10.04 -2.06 10.04
CA LEU A 97 11.21 -2.70 9.44
C LEU A 97 12.47 -1.87 9.70
N THR A 98 12.41 -0.56 9.47
CA THR A 98 13.50 0.39 9.77
C THR A 98 13.97 0.29 11.23
N ALA A 99 13.02 0.09 12.17
CA ALA A 99 13.34 -0.12 13.57
C ALA A 99 14.04 -1.47 13.80
N LEU A 100 13.46 -2.56 13.28
CA LEU A 100 13.93 -3.92 13.50
C LEU A 100 15.28 -4.22 12.84
N GLU A 101 15.67 -3.47 11.81
CA GLU A 101 17.03 -3.48 11.25
C GLU A 101 18.09 -2.89 12.21
N LYS A 102 17.66 -2.32 13.35
CA LYS A 102 18.54 -1.82 14.43
C LYS A 102 18.36 -2.67 15.70
N PRO A 103 18.78 -3.96 15.70
CA PRO A 103 18.48 -4.91 16.78
C PRO A 103 19.09 -4.55 18.13
N ALA A 104 20.15 -3.73 18.16
CA ALA A 104 20.72 -3.18 19.40
C ALA A 104 19.78 -2.19 20.11
N ARG A 105 18.75 -1.67 19.42
CA ARG A 105 17.81 -0.66 19.93
C ARG A 105 16.37 -1.17 19.97
N TYR A 106 15.96 -1.96 18.98
CA TYR A 106 14.58 -2.38 18.82
C TYR A 106 14.46 -3.90 18.65
N THR A 107 13.49 -4.46 19.36
CA THR A 107 13.03 -5.84 19.25
C THR A 107 11.50 -5.85 19.19
N LEU A 108 10.89 -7.00 18.93
CA LEU A 108 9.43 -7.11 18.90
C LEU A 108 8.76 -6.69 20.22
N ILE A 109 9.45 -6.83 21.35
CA ILE A 109 8.93 -6.46 22.69
C ILE A 109 9.39 -5.09 23.17
N SER A 110 10.13 -4.32 22.34
CA SER A 110 10.55 -2.97 22.72
C SER A 110 9.33 -2.10 23.02
N PRO A 111 9.31 -1.38 24.16
CA PRO A 111 8.18 -0.54 24.52
C PRO A 111 8.12 0.70 23.63
N LEU A 112 6.96 0.95 23.04
CA LEU A 112 6.62 2.17 22.30
C LEU A 112 5.55 2.94 23.07
N LYS A 113 5.69 4.26 23.13
CA LYS A 113 4.69 5.14 23.72
C LYS A 113 3.56 5.38 22.73
N ASP A 114 2.36 4.98 23.10
CA ASP A 114 1.11 5.27 22.43
C ASP A 114 0.30 6.28 23.27
N GLU A 115 0.80 7.51 23.29
CA GLU A 115 0.28 8.61 24.10
C GLU A 115 0.17 9.87 23.24
N SER A 116 -0.87 10.68 23.49
CA SER A 116 -1.07 11.98 22.84
C SER A 116 0.17 12.87 22.95
N PHE A 117 0.48 13.53 21.84
CA PHE A 117 1.51 14.56 21.75
C PHE A 117 1.16 15.56 20.65
N ARG A 118 1.87 16.68 20.68
CA ARG A 118 1.80 17.75 19.69
C ARG A 118 3.19 17.95 19.11
N LEU A 119 3.27 18.07 17.79
CA LEU A 119 4.43 18.59 17.09
C LEU A 119 4.14 20.03 16.69
N GLU A 120 5.14 20.89 16.85
CA GLU A 120 5.12 22.27 16.37
C GLU A 120 6.13 22.37 15.22
N PHE A 121 5.69 22.91 14.09
CA PHE A 121 6.52 23.12 12.91
C PHE A 121 7.07 24.56 12.89
N ASP A 122 8.15 24.78 12.16
CA ASP A 122 8.81 26.10 12.07
C ASP A 122 7.90 27.21 11.53
N ASN A 123 6.85 26.85 10.79
CA ASN A 123 5.84 27.77 10.27
C ASN A 123 4.73 28.11 11.29
N GLY A 124 4.81 27.60 12.51
CA GLY A 124 3.83 27.79 13.58
C GLY A 124 2.65 26.82 13.54
N ASP A 125 2.55 25.95 12.53
CA ASP A 125 1.53 24.92 12.49
C ASP A 125 1.76 23.88 13.59
N THR A 126 0.67 23.31 14.08
CA THR A 126 0.75 22.21 15.05
C THR A 126 -0.02 21.00 14.58
N TRP A 127 0.54 19.82 14.83
CA TRP A 127 -0.10 18.55 14.50
C TRP A 127 -0.12 17.61 15.70
N SER A 128 -1.30 17.08 16.00
CA SER A 128 -1.52 16.15 17.10
C SER A 128 -2.14 14.85 16.55
N PRO A 129 -1.36 13.78 16.37
CA PRO A 129 -1.90 12.53 15.86
C PRO A 129 -2.82 11.86 16.89
N ALA A 130 -3.90 11.27 16.39
CA ALA A 130 -4.85 10.49 17.19
C ALA A 130 -4.95 9.06 16.63
N ASN A 131 -5.20 8.10 17.53
CA ASN A 131 -5.56 6.74 17.13
C ASN A 131 -6.98 6.73 16.57
N PHE A 132 -7.27 5.75 15.71
CA PHE A 132 -8.60 5.58 15.11
C PHE A 132 -9.71 5.43 16.17
N SER A 133 -9.42 4.77 17.30
CA SER A 133 -10.35 4.63 18.43
C SER A 133 -10.51 5.91 19.24
N GLY A 134 -9.64 6.92 19.08
CA GLY A 134 -9.55 8.08 19.96
C GLY A 134 -8.85 7.81 21.29
N GLU A 135 -8.46 6.56 21.57
CA GLU A 135 -7.84 6.15 22.84
C GLU A 135 -6.32 6.05 22.73
N SER A 136 -5.62 6.44 23.79
CA SER A 136 -4.18 6.20 23.98
C SER A 136 -3.98 4.93 24.80
N HIS A 137 -3.05 4.07 24.39
CA HIS A 137 -2.82 2.76 25.02
C HIS A 137 -1.60 2.74 25.96
N GLY A 138 -0.95 3.89 26.19
CA GLY A 138 0.21 3.99 27.06
C GLY A 138 1.43 3.30 26.45
N GLN A 139 2.21 2.58 27.24
CA GLN A 139 3.36 1.82 26.71
C GLN A 139 2.91 0.44 26.19
N VAL A 140 3.14 0.20 24.90
CA VAL A 140 2.80 -1.05 24.23
C VAL A 140 4.03 -1.66 23.55
N PRO A 141 4.17 -2.99 23.48
CA PRO A 141 5.27 -3.60 22.74
C PRO A 141 5.16 -3.32 21.24
N LEU A 142 6.31 -3.18 20.57
CA LEU A 142 6.43 -2.85 19.15
C LEU A 142 5.53 -3.72 18.27
N HIS A 143 5.51 -5.04 18.47
CA HIS A 143 4.67 -5.94 17.68
C HIS A 143 3.17 -5.65 17.83
N ARG A 144 2.73 -5.22 19.02
CA ARG A 144 1.34 -4.89 19.31
C ARG A 144 0.94 -3.55 18.66
N ALA A 145 1.85 -2.58 18.69
CA ALA A 145 1.61 -1.30 18.02
C ALA A 145 1.41 -1.47 16.51
N LEU A 146 2.18 -2.35 15.87
CA LEU A 146 1.99 -2.69 14.46
C LEU A 146 0.70 -3.49 14.23
N SER A 147 0.44 -4.54 15.03
CA SER A 147 -0.71 -5.42 14.84
C SER A 147 -2.06 -4.70 14.96
N HIS A 148 -2.14 -3.70 15.85
CA HIS A 148 -3.33 -2.86 15.98
C HIS A 148 -3.24 -1.54 15.20
N SER A 149 -2.15 -1.34 14.45
CA SER A 149 -1.96 -0.15 13.62
C SER A 149 -2.10 1.16 14.41
N TYR A 150 -1.53 1.24 15.62
CA TYR A 150 -1.64 2.44 16.45
C TYR A 150 -0.87 3.62 15.84
N ASN A 151 -1.56 4.74 15.64
CA ASN A 151 -1.03 5.92 14.99
C ASN A 151 -0.01 6.64 15.87
N GLN A 152 -0.33 6.87 17.15
CA GLN A 152 0.54 7.67 18.02
C GLN A 152 1.90 6.96 18.23
N ALA A 153 1.88 5.66 18.50
CA ALA A 153 3.09 4.84 18.56
C ALA A 153 3.90 4.86 17.25
N SER A 154 3.23 4.70 16.10
CA SER A 154 3.91 4.63 14.79
C SER A 154 4.56 5.96 14.42
N VAL A 155 3.89 7.09 14.66
CA VAL A 155 4.45 8.43 14.39
C VAL A 155 5.66 8.68 15.29
N ARG A 156 5.55 8.39 16.59
CA ARG A 156 6.69 8.54 17.51
C ARG A 156 7.87 7.65 17.12
N LEU A 157 7.61 6.42 16.69
CA LEU A 157 8.65 5.53 16.20
C LEU A 157 9.35 6.13 14.97
N GLY A 158 8.59 6.59 13.98
CA GLY A 158 9.14 7.26 12.79
C GLY A 158 9.99 8.47 13.13
N LEU A 159 9.53 9.33 14.06
CA LEU A 159 10.30 10.49 14.52
C LEU A 159 11.61 10.07 15.23
N ASN A 160 11.57 9.04 16.07
CA ASN A 160 12.75 8.53 16.78
C ASN A 160 13.79 7.86 15.86
N LEU A 161 13.35 7.30 14.75
CA LEU A 161 14.21 6.73 13.71
C LEU A 161 14.77 7.82 12.78
N GLY A 162 14.01 8.90 12.60
CA GLY A 162 14.22 9.93 11.59
C GLY A 162 13.51 9.59 10.29
N VAL A 163 12.81 10.58 9.72
CA VAL A 163 12.11 10.45 8.43
C VAL A 163 13.04 9.95 7.31
N PRO A 164 14.29 10.44 7.16
CA PRO A 164 15.17 9.96 6.09
C PRO A 164 15.44 8.45 6.12
N ALA A 165 15.59 7.85 7.31
CA ALA A 165 15.83 6.40 7.43
C ALA A 165 14.60 5.56 7.03
N VAL A 166 13.40 6.08 7.31
CA VAL A 166 12.15 5.45 6.86
C VAL A 166 12.00 5.58 5.35
N THR A 167 12.32 6.75 4.78
CA THR A 167 12.33 6.99 3.32
C THR A 167 13.30 6.06 2.61
N GLU A 168 14.53 5.90 3.10
CA GLU A 168 15.50 4.96 2.53
C GLU A 168 14.96 3.51 2.53
N THR A 169 14.26 3.11 3.58
CA THR A 169 13.62 1.80 3.64
C THR A 169 12.50 1.67 2.61
N LEU A 170 11.69 2.71 2.41
CA LEU A 170 10.65 2.72 1.36
C LEU A 170 11.26 2.63 -0.06
N GLN A 171 12.36 3.35 -0.31
CA GLN A 171 13.07 3.29 -1.58
C GLN A 171 13.67 1.89 -1.83
N ARG A 172 14.24 1.26 -0.80
CA ARG A 172 14.70 -0.15 -0.87
C ARG A 172 13.56 -1.14 -1.13
N LEU A 173 12.33 -0.81 -0.73
CA LEU A 173 11.12 -1.59 -1.01
C LEU A 173 10.52 -1.28 -2.40
N GLY A 174 11.15 -0.41 -3.18
CA GLY A 174 10.75 -0.11 -4.56
C GLY A 174 9.78 1.06 -4.72
N MET A 175 9.58 1.90 -3.69
CA MET A 175 8.90 3.19 -3.90
C MET A 175 9.85 4.16 -4.59
N GLU A 176 9.40 4.72 -5.70
CA GLU A 176 10.05 5.82 -6.40
C GLU A 176 9.54 7.17 -5.85
N ASP A 177 10.34 8.23 -6.01
CA ASP A 177 10.02 9.59 -5.54
C ASP A 177 8.87 10.25 -6.32
#